data_AF-A0A151RDJ2-F1
#
_entry.id   AF-A0A151RDJ2-F1
#
_cell.length_a   1.000
_cell.length_b   1.000
_cell.length_c   1.000
_cell.angle_alpha   90.00
_cell.angle_beta   90.00
_cell.angle_gamma   90.00
#
_symmetry.space_group_name_H-M   'P 1'
#
loop_
_entity.id
_entity.type
_entity.pdbx_description
1 polymer ?
#
loop_
_entity_poly.entity_id
_entity_poly.type
_entity_poly.pdbx_seq_one_letter_code
_entity_poly.pdbx_strand_id
1 'polypeptide(L)'
;VILRDVSDHCPLILNHKVLNWGPKPFLFNNCWLSHRGIDGVVRSSWMKQVQGSWAAQRLRGKLLNVKIALKKWNIDVFERSRQKELMDGIWCARKNKLSLLAQKARVRWG
;
A
#
# COMPACT_ATOMS: atom_id res chain seq x y z
N VAL A 1 -4.18 -23.50 5.32
CA VAL A 1 -4.12 -24.92 5.74
C VAL A 1 -4.14 -25.75 4.47
N ILE A 2 -3.06 -26.47 4.19
CA ILE A 2 -2.93 -27.32 3.00
C ILE A 2 -3.62 -28.65 3.35
N LEU A 3 -4.44 -29.19 2.45
CA LEU A 3 -5.11 -30.49 2.63
C LEU A 3 -4.05 -31.58 2.81
N ARG A 4 -4.21 -32.35 3.89
CA ARG A 4 -3.20 -33.23 4.49
C ARG A 4 -3.47 -34.68 4.09
N ASP A 5 -3.53 -34.97 2.79
CA ASP A 5 -4.11 -36.23 2.30
C ASP A 5 -3.16 -37.10 1.45
N VAL A 6 -1.84 -36.87 1.50
CA VAL A 6 -0.90 -37.70 0.70
C VAL A 6 0.44 -38.00 1.38
N SER A 7 0.72 -37.46 2.58
CA SER A 7 1.98 -37.74 3.29
C SER A 7 1.91 -37.33 4.76
N ASP A 8 2.29 -38.25 5.65
CA ASP A 8 2.49 -37.97 7.08
C ASP A 8 3.83 -37.26 7.37
N HIS A 9 4.64 -37.05 6.34
CA HIS A 9 5.91 -36.35 6.46
C HIS A 9 5.72 -34.83 6.41
N CYS A 10 6.20 -34.14 7.45
CA CYS A 10 6.32 -32.69 7.43
C CYS A 10 7.40 -32.28 6.41
N PRO A 11 7.07 -31.55 5.33
CA PRO A 11 8.07 -31.15 4.35
C PRO A 11 9.07 -30.18 5.00
N LEU A 12 10.34 -30.59 5.09
CA LEU A 12 11.44 -29.71 5.48
C LEU A 12 11.78 -28.81 4.28
N ILE A 13 11.25 -27.59 4.27
CA ILE A 13 11.56 -26.60 3.23
C ILE A 13 12.95 -26.01 3.52
N LEU A 14 13.99 -26.62 2.94
CA LEU A 14 15.36 -26.14 3.03
C LEU A 14 15.61 -25.05 1.97
N ASN A 15 15.66 -23.79 2.39
CA ASN A 15 16.08 -22.68 1.52
C ASN A 15 17.60 -22.68 1.36
N HIS A 16 18.12 -23.51 0.45
CA HIS A 16 19.56 -23.72 0.26
C HIS A 16 20.29 -22.52 -0.41
N LYS A 17 19.56 -21.60 -1.06
CA LYS A 17 20.16 -20.41 -1.67
C LYS A 17 19.22 -19.22 -1.51
N VAL A 18 19.73 -18.12 -0.94
CA VAL A 18 19.15 -16.80 -1.18
C VAL A 18 19.45 -16.48 -2.64
N LEU A 19 18.56 -16.86 -3.55
CA LEU A 19 18.67 -16.45 -4.95
C LEU A 19 18.44 -14.95 -5.01
N ASN A 20 19.53 -14.20 -4.92
CA ASN A 20 19.53 -12.76 -5.00
C ASN A 20 19.47 -12.38 -6.49
N TRP A 21 18.26 -12.43 -7.07
CA TRP A 21 17.95 -12.08 -8.46
C TRP A 21 18.22 -10.59 -8.81
N GLY A 22 18.96 -9.88 -7.96
CA GLY A 22 19.19 -8.44 -8.06
C GLY A 22 18.01 -7.61 -7.54
N PRO A 23 18.09 -6.28 -7.70
CA PRO A 23 17.05 -5.36 -7.25
C PRO A 23 15.72 -5.69 -7.93
N LYS A 24 14.65 -5.80 -7.13
CA LYS A 24 13.31 -6.09 -7.65
C LYS A 24 12.92 -5.01 -8.67
N PRO A 25 12.63 -5.35 -9.94
CA PRO A 25 12.47 -4.36 -11.00
C PRO A 25 11.25 -3.44 -10.78
N PHE A 26 10.24 -3.95 -10.09
CA PHE A 26 9.02 -3.23 -9.74
C PHE A 26 8.70 -3.42 -8.25
N LEU A 27 8.64 -2.30 -7.52
CA LEU A 27 8.27 -2.23 -6.11
C LEU A 27 6.90 -1.54 -6.02
N PHE A 28 6.00 -2.17 -5.29
CA PHE A 28 4.63 -1.70 -5.07
C PHE A 28 4.33 -1.76 -3.58
N ASN A 29 3.78 -0.69 -3.01
CA ASN A 29 3.40 -0.66 -1.61
C ASN A 29 1.95 -1.14 -1.45
N ASN A 30 1.75 -2.19 -0.66
CA ASN A 30 0.43 -2.78 -0.46
C ASN A 30 -0.59 -1.81 0.17
N CYS A 31 -0.12 -0.84 0.96
CA CYS A 31 -1.00 0.19 1.54
C CYS A 31 -1.71 1.06 0.50
N TRP A 32 -1.17 1.15 -0.73
CA TRP A 32 -1.83 1.87 -1.81
C TRP A 32 -3.15 1.22 -2.24
N LEU A 33 -3.31 -0.10 -2.03
CA LEU A 33 -4.54 -0.82 -2.41
C LEU A 33 -5.76 -0.35 -1.62
N SER A 34 -5.57 0.18 -0.41
CA SER A 34 -6.66 0.69 0.42
C SER A 34 -7.18 2.06 -0.04
N HIS A 35 -6.44 2.76 -0.91
CA HIS A 35 -6.80 4.10 -1.33
C HIS A 35 -7.68 4.08 -2.60
N ARG A 36 -8.89 4.65 -2.53
CA ARG A 36 -9.90 4.60 -3.62
C ARG A 36 -9.41 5.02 -5.01
N GLY A 37 -8.46 5.94 -5.09
CA GLY A 37 -7.90 6.44 -6.36
C GLY A 37 -6.86 5.54 -7.06
N ILE A 38 -6.39 4.44 -6.44
CA ILE A 38 -5.26 3.65 -6.96
C ILE A 38 -5.55 2.97 -8.30
N ASP A 39 -6.76 2.39 -8.47
CA ASP A 39 -7.15 1.69 -9.69
C ASP A 39 -7.06 2.61 -10.92
N GLY A 40 -7.59 3.83 -10.80
CA GLY A 40 -7.58 4.79 -11.91
C GLY A 40 -6.16 5.16 -12.35
N VAL A 41 -5.22 5.27 -11.40
CA VAL A 41 -3.81 5.57 -11.69
C VAL A 41 -3.14 4.40 -12.43
N VAL A 42 -3.34 3.17 -11.94
CA VAL A 42 -2.77 1.97 -12.57
C VAL A 42 -3.38 1.76 -13.95
N ARG A 43 -4.71 1.85 -14.08
CA ARG A 43 -5.42 1.63 -15.34
C ARG A 43 -5.02 2.65 -16.41
N SER A 44 -5.05 3.95 -16.08
CA SER A 44 -4.71 5.01 -17.01
C SER A 44 -3.25 4.93 -17.49
N SER A 45 -2.32 4.61 -16.59
CA SER A 45 -0.90 4.43 -16.94
C SER A 45 -0.64 3.15 -17.73
N TRP A 46 -1.36 2.05 -17.42
CA TRP A 46 -1.26 0.78 -18.12
C TRP A 46 -1.79 0.85 -19.56
N MET A 47 -2.86 1.61 -19.80
CA MET A 47 -3.47 1.74 -21.13
C MET A 47 -2.65 2.59 -22.11
N LYS A 48 -1.63 3.31 -21.64
CA LYS A 48 -0.71 4.04 -22.52
C LYS A 48 -0.03 3.09 -23.50
N GLN A 49 0.05 3.53 -24.76
CA GLN A 49 0.74 2.81 -25.81
C GLN A 49 2.25 2.82 -25.55
N VAL A 50 2.89 1.69 -25.83
CA VAL A 50 4.32 1.49 -25.62
C VAL A 50 4.87 0.86 -26.89
N GLN A 51 5.88 1.52 -27.47
CA GLN A 51 6.59 1.02 -28.65
C GLN A 51 7.56 -0.09 -28.27
N GLY A 52 7.79 -1.02 -29.21
CA GLY A 52 8.76 -2.09 -29.05
C GLY A 52 8.40 -3.33 -29.86
N SER A 53 9.38 -3.92 -30.53
CA SER A 53 9.19 -5.04 -31.46
C SER A 53 8.81 -6.32 -30.72
N TRP A 54 9.47 -6.61 -29.59
CA TRP A 54 9.22 -7.82 -28.81
C TRP A 54 8.20 -7.56 -27.66
N ALA A 55 7.52 -8.61 -27.19
CA ALA A 55 6.47 -8.49 -26.18
C ALA A 55 6.96 -7.97 -24.81
N ALA A 56 8.10 -8.46 -24.29
CA ALA A 56 8.59 -8.04 -22.98
C ALA A 56 9.14 -6.59 -22.93
N GLN A 57 9.44 -5.96 -24.07
CA GLN A 57 9.87 -4.55 -24.18
C GLN A 57 8.64 -3.68 -23.97
N ARG A 58 7.53 -4.05 -24.61
CA ARG A 58 6.22 -3.43 -24.37
C ARG A 58 5.78 -3.63 -22.92
N LEU A 59 5.94 -4.83 -22.35
CA LEU A 59 5.67 -5.08 -20.93
C LEU A 59 6.54 -4.23 -20.01
N ARG A 60 7.86 -4.18 -20.24
CA ARG A 60 8.80 -3.34 -19.50
C ARG A 60 8.36 -1.87 -19.52
N GLY A 61 7.99 -1.34 -20.70
CA GLY A 61 7.53 0.03 -20.81
C GLY A 61 6.19 0.28 -20.10
N LYS A 62 5.25 -0.66 -20.14
CA LYS A 62 3.99 -0.56 -19.37
C LYS A 62 4.25 -0.53 -17.87
N LEU A 63 5.10 -1.43 -17.36
CA LEU A 63 5.51 -1.45 -15.96
C LEU A 63 6.23 -0.16 -15.54
N LEU A 64 7.08 0.40 -16.43
CA LEU A 64 7.74 1.68 -16.19
C LEU A 64 6.73 2.84 -16.11
N ASN A 65 5.74 2.87 -17.00
CA ASN A 65 4.67 3.87 -16.97
C ASN A 65 3.88 3.83 -15.66
N VAL A 66 3.50 2.62 -15.22
CA VAL A 66 2.82 2.43 -13.93
C VAL A 66 3.71 2.90 -12.78
N LYS A 67 4.99 2.51 -12.77
CA LYS A 67 5.95 2.90 -11.71
C LYS A 67 6.07 4.43 -11.59
N ILE A 68 6.19 5.14 -12.71
CA ILE A 68 6.30 6.60 -12.72
C ILE A 68 4.99 7.25 -12.25
N ALA A 69 3.85 6.76 -12.74
CA ALA A 69 2.53 7.27 -12.35
C ALA A 69 2.28 7.10 -10.85
N LEU A 70 2.60 5.93 -10.29
CA LEU A 70 2.49 5.64 -8.86
C LEU A 70 3.40 6.52 -8.02
N LYS A 71 4.64 6.75 -8.44
CA LYS A 71 5.56 7.66 -7.73
C LYS A 71 5.00 9.07 -7.65
N LYS A 72 4.52 9.61 -8.77
CA LYS A 72 3.92 10.94 -8.82
C LYS A 72 2.68 11.01 -7.93
N TRP A 73 1.76 10.06 -8.11
CA TRP A 73 0.53 9.99 -7.35
C TRP A 73 0.75 9.80 -5.84
N ASN A 74 1.80 9.07 -5.43
CA ASN A 74 2.11 8.89 -4.01
C ASN A 74 2.39 10.23 -3.33
N ILE A 75 3.21 11.07 -3.96
CA ILE A 75 3.54 12.42 -3.49
C ILE A 75 2.31 13.33 -3.58
N ASP A 76 1.59 13.24 -4.71
CA ASP A 76 0.54 14.20 -5.02
C ASP A 76 -0.81 13.93 -4.34
N VAL A 77 -1.07 12.71 -3.90
CA VAL A 77 -2.42 12.36 -3.44
C VAL A 77 -2.35 11.50 -2.20
N PHE A 78 -1.62 10.39 -2.26
CA PHE A 78 -1.65 9.39 -1.20
C PHE A 78 -1.11 9.94 0.13
N GLU A 79 0.08 10.55 0.10
CA GLU A 79 0.73 11.06 1.31
C GLU A 79 -0.03 12.26 1.91
N ARG A 80 -0.55 13.16 1.07
CA ARG A 80 -1.41 14.27 1.51
C ARG A 80 -2.70 13.78 2.17
N SER A 81 -3.35 12.76 1.60
CA SER A 81 -4.56 12.18 2.16
C SER A 81 -4.29 11.53 3.52
N ARG A 82 -3.19 10.79 3.63
CA ARG A 82 -2.75 10.18 4.89
C ARG A 82 -2.40 11.22 5.97
N GLN A 83 -1.73 12.31 5.60
CA GLN A 83 -1.43 13.43 6.50
C GLN A 83 -2.72 14.03 7.07
N LYS A 84 -3.72 14.25 6.20
CA LYS A 84 -5.01 14.81 6.60
C LYS A 84 -5.75 13.88 7.56
N GLU A 85 -5.83 12.58 7.24
CA GLU A 85 -6.44 11.57 8.12
C GLU A 85 -5.77 11.53 9.51
N LEU A 86 -4.44 11.62 9.55
CA LEU A 86 -3.70 11.68 10.81
C LEU A 86 -4.05 12.95 11.62
N MET A 87 -4.09 14.11 10.98
CA MET A 87 -4.41 15.39 11.64
C MET A 87 -5.85 15.41 12.16
N ASP A 88 -6.80 14.92 11.38
CA ASP A 88 -8.20 14.78 11.78
C ASP A 88 -8.32 13.84 12.99
N GLY A 89 -7.58 12.72 12.99
CA GLY A 89 -7.51 11.79 14.12
C GLY A 89 -6.96 12.44 15.40
N ILE A 90 -5.87 13.21 15.30
CA ILE A 90 -5.28 13.93 16.43
C ILE A 90 -6.26 14.97 16.98
N TRP A 91 -6.92 15.73 16.10
CA TRP A 91 -7.90 16.74 16.51
C TRP A 91 -9.09 16.12 17.23
N CYS A 92 -9.64 15.02 16.70
CA CYS A 92 -10.71 14.26 17.35
C CYS A 92 -10.30 13.74 18.73
N ALA A 93 -9.11 13.14 18.85
CA ALA A 93 -8.59 12.66 20.12
C ALA A 93 -8.44 13.79 21.15
N ARG A 94 -7.93 14.96 20.73
CA ARG A 94 -7.81 16.15 21.58
C ARG A 94 -9.19 16.64 22.05
N LYS A 95 -10.16 16.74 21.16
CA LYS A 95 -11.53 17.17 21.49
C LYS A 95 -12.20 16.21 22.48
N ASN A 96 -12.04 14.91 22.26
CA ASN A 96 -12.54 13.87 23.17
C ASN A 96 -11.91 13.99 24.56
N LYS A 97 -10.58 14.21 24.65
CA LYS A 97 -9.89 14.43 25.92
C LYS A 97 -10.41 15.65 26.67
N LEU A 98 -10.63 16.78 25.98
CA LEU A 98 -11.18 17.99 26.59
C LEU A 98 -12.61 17.76 27.12
N SER A 99 -13.45 17.07 26.34
CA SER A 99 -14.80 16.71 26.76
C SER A 99 -14.80 15.85 28.02
N LEU A 100 -13.95 14.82 28.08
CA LEU A 100 -13.81 13.96 29.26
C LEU A 100 -13.34 14.74 30.50
N LEU A 101 -12.41 15.68 30.34
CA LEU A 101 -11.94 16.53 31.45
C LEU A 101 -13.06 17.43 31.96
N ALA A 102 -13.85 18.04 31.07
CA ALA A 102 -14.99 18.87 31.44
C ALA A 102 -16.07 18.07 32.20
N GLN A 103 -16.39 16.85 31.74
CA GLN A 103 -17.30 15.95 32.44
C GLN A 103 -16.80 15.60 33.85
N LYS A 104 -15.52 15.23 33.99
CA LYS A 104 -14.91 14.91 35.29
C LYS A 104 -14.89 16.09 36.26
N ALA A 105 -14.64 17.30 35.76
CA ALA A 105 -14.70 18.51 36.58
C ALA A 105 -16.13 18.74 37.08
N ARG A 106 -17.15 18.59 36.21
CA ARG A 106 -18.56 18.78 36.56
C ARG A 106 -19.06 17.83 37.65
N VAL A 107 -18.61 16.57 37.63
CA VAL A 107 -18.94 15.56 38.65
C VAL A 107 -18.23 15.83 39.99
N ARG A 108 -17.06 16.49 39.97
CA ARG A 108 -16.28 16.76 41.18
C ARG A 108 -16.85 17.92 42.01
N TRP A 109 -17.52 18.87 41.36
CA TRP A 109 -18.02 20.11 41.97
C TRP A 109 -19.55 20.17 42.07
N GLY A 110 -20.23 19.04 41.86
CA GLY A 110 -21.69 18.90 41.95
C GLY A 110 -22.10 17.84 42.96
#